data_AF-A0A1V6FX40-F1
#
_entry.id   AF-A0A1V6FX40-F1
#
_cell.length_a   1.000
_cell.length_b   1.000
_cell.length_c   1.000
_cell.angle_alpha   90.00
_cell.angle_beta   90.00
_cell.angle_gamma   90.00
#
_symmetry.space_group_name_H-M   'P 1'
#
loop_
_entity.id
_entity.type
_entity.pdbx_description
1 polymer ?
#
loop_
_entity_poly.entity_id
_entity_poly.type
_entity_poly.pdbx_seq_one_letter_code
_entity_poly.pdbx_strand_id
1 'polypeptide(L)'
;MDLDEIKELVLNYVKNEYLDDEEIDLDYDTPLISSGYVDSFSMVSLLVFLENKFKIKIPPSKATPEAFDSVNKIIALVDQFTG
;
A
#
# COMPACT_ATOMS: atom_id res chain seq x y z
N MET A 1 -1.71 1.10 17.13
CA MET A 1 -0.92 1.43 15.94
C MET A 1 -1.37 2.80 15.53
N ASP A 2 -0.46 3.75 15.60
CA ASP A 2 -0.68 5.09 15.08
C ASP A 2 -0.63 5.04 13.54
N LEU A 3 -1.30 6.00 12.88
CA LEU A 3 -1.33 6.06 11.41
C LEU A 3 0.08 6.09 10.81
N ASP A 4 1.02 6.75 11.48
CA ASP A 4 2.42 6.85 11.08
C ASP A 4 3.13 5.48 11.06
N GLU A 5 2.86 4.62 12.05
CA GLU A 5 3.41 3.25 12.09
C GLU A 5 2.89 2.41 10.91
N ILE A 6 1.62 2.61 10.54
CA ILE A 6 1.04 1.95 9.38
C ILE A 6 1.71 2.47 8.10
N LYS A 7 2.01 3.77 8.02
CA LYS A 7 2.71 4.36 6.86
C LYS A 7 4.07 3.76 6.65
N GLU A 8 4.87 3.72 7.69
CA GLU A 8 6.20 3.13 7.61
C GLU A 8 6.14 1.64 7.26
N LEU A 9 5.17 0.90 7.82
CA LEU A 9 5.02 -0.52 7.55
C LEU A 9 4.66 -0.79 6.07
N VAL A 10 3.72 -0.04 5.51
CA VAL A 10 3.32 -0.19 4.10
C VAL A 10 4.44 0.25 3.18
N LEU A 11 5.08 1.40 3.46
CA LEU A 11 6.20 1.90 2.68
C LEU A 11 7.36 0.90 2.66
N ASN A 12 7.73 0.36 3.83
CA ASN A 12 8.80 -0.63 3.93
C ASN A 12 8.44 -1.92 3.19
N TYR A 13 7.20 -2.40 3.30
CA TYR A 13 6.76 -3.58 2.55
C TYR A 13 6.87 -3.35 1.03
N VAL A 14 6.39 -2.21 0.54
CA VAL A 14 6.49 -1.83 -0.88
C VAL A 14 7.94 -1.73 -1.33
N LYS A 15 8.81 -1.09 -0.54
CA LYS A 15 10.25 -0.99 -0.83
C LYS A 15 10.90 -2.37 -0.91
N ASN A 16 10.68 -3.22 0.09
CA ASN A 16 11.35 -4.53 0.15
C ASN A 16 10.82 -5.54 -0.90
N GLU A 17 9.55 -5.47 -1.27
CA GLU A 17 8.93 -6.46 -2.17
C GLU A 17 8.94 -6.02 -3.64
N TYR A 18 8.92 -4.71 -3.92
CA TYR A 18 8.71 -4.20 -5.27
C TYR A 18 9.84 -3.31 -5.80
N LEU A 19 10.71 -2.81 -4.92
CA LEU A 19 11.91 -2.10 -5.35
C LEU A 19 13.12 -3.02 -5.17
N ASP A 20 13.86 -3.22 -6.25
CA ASP A 20 15.24 -3.71 -6.15
C ASP A 20 16.10 -2.66 -5.43
N ASP A 21 17.27 -3.05 -4.89
CA ASP A 21 18.25 -2.32 -4.03
C ASP A 21 18.67 -0.89 -4.49
N GLU A 22 18.01 -0.28 -5.48
CA GLU A 22 18.11 1.12 -5.80
C GLU A 22 17.54 1.98 -4.66
N GLU A 23 18.33 2.96 -4.23
CA GLU A 23 17.94 4.03 -3.28
C GLU A 23 16.86 4.93 -3.91
N ILE A 24 15.66 4.40 -4.12
CA ILE A 24 14.52 5.15 -4.60
C ILE A 24 13.90 5.83 -3.38
N ASP A 25 13.97 7.16 -3.37
CA ASP A 25 13.22 8.02 -2.45
C ASP A 25 11.72 7.94 -2.77
N LEU A 26 11.08 6.85 -2.32
CA LEU A 26 9.63 6.79 -2.22
C LEU A 26 9.18 7.57 -0.98
N ASP A 27 8.44 8.65 -1.25
CA ASP A 27 7.63 9.36 -0.27
C ASP A 27 6.20 8.76 -0.20
N TYR A 28 5.43 9.12 0.82
CA TYR A 28 4.08 8.60 1.06
C TYR A 28 3.06 8.99 -0.01
N ASP A 29 3.29 10.10 -0.70
CA ASP A 29 2.48 10.59 -1.82
C ASP A 29 3.00 10.15 -3.19
N THR A 30 4.10 9.38 -3.22
CA THR A 30 4.69 8.93 -4.48
C THR A 30 3.73 7.97 -5.19
N PRO A 31 3.41 8.21 -6.48
CA PRO A 31 2.68 7.25 -7.28
C PRO A 31 3.47 5.96 -7.37
N LEU A 32 2.87 4.83 -7.02
CA LEU A 32 3.47 3.49 -7.04
C LEU A 32 3.04 2.74 -8.31
N ILE A 33 1.75 2.81 -8.65
CA ILE A 33 1.20 2.13 -9.83
C ILE A 33 1.44 3.01 -11.06
N SER A 34 1.13 4.30 -10.96
CA SER A 34 1.23 5.23 -12.09
C SER A 34 2.68 5.50 -12.51
N SER A 35 3.65 5.32 -11.61
CA SER A 35 5.09 5.38 -11.90
C SER A 35 5.65 4.08 -12.48
N GLY A 36 4.92 2.97 -12.34
CA GLY A 36 5.37 1.65 -12.73
C GLY A 36 6.24 0.92 -11.70
N TYR A 37 6.35 1.41 -10.45
CA TYR A 37 7.05 0.68 -9.38
C TYR A 37 6.27 -0.57 -8.92
N VAL A 38 4.94 -0.52 -8.99
CA VAL A 38 4.06 -1.60 -8.56
C VAL A 38 3.13 -2.00 -9.68
N ASP A 39 3.13 -3.29 -10.00
CA ASP A 39 2.22 -3.88 -10.98
C ASP A 39 0.81 -4.13 -10.43
N SER A 40 -0.15 -4.30 -11.33
CA SER A 40 -1.54 -4.65 -10.98
C SER A 40 -1.65 -5.98 -10.21
N PHE A 41 -0.71 -6.91 -10.41
CA PHE A 41 -0.64 -8.15 -9.64
C PHE A 41 -0.10 -7.91 -8.22
N SER A 42 0.96 -7.11 -8.10
CA SER A 42 1.55 -6.73 -6.82
C SER A 42 0.57 -6.03 -5.89
N MET A 43 -0.34 -5.22 -6.44
CA MET A 43 -1.47 -4.63 -5.72
C MET A 43 -2.31 -5.68 -4.97
N VAL A 44 -2.57 -6.84 -5.58
CA VAL A 44 -3.36 -7.91 -4.97
C VAL A 44 -2.61 -8.53 -3.78
N SER A 45 -1.29 -8.72 -3.90
CA SER A 45 -0.46 -9.19 -2.78
C SER A 45 -0.48 -8.20 -1.63
N LEU A 46 -0.34 -6.90 -1.91
CA LEU A 46 -0.41 -5.84 -0.90
C LEU A 46 -1.78 -5.80 -0.22
N LEU A 47 -2.87 -5.89 -1.00
CA LEU A 47 -4.23 -5.98 -0.48
C LEU A 47 -4.38 -7.14 0.51
N VAL A 48 -3.97 -8.35 0.11
CA VAL A 48 -4.04 -9.54 0.97
C VAL A 48 -3.17 -9.38 2.21
N PHE A 49 -1.99 -8.79 2.09
CA PHE A 49 -1.11 -8.49 3.23
C PHE A 49 -1.81 -7.58 4.24
N LEU A 50 -2.42 -6.48 3.79
CA LEU A 50 -3.16 -5.55 4.64
C LEU A 50 -4.35 -6.22 5.32
N GLU A 51 -5.16 -6.97 4.58
CA GLU A 51 -6.30 -7.72 5.13
C GLU A 51 -5.85 -8.69 6.24
N ASN A 52 -4.75 -9.41 6.02
CA ASN A 52 -4.22 -10.34 7.02
C ASN A 52 -3.61 -9.64 8.24
N LYS A 53 -2.89 -8.54 8.01
CA LYS A 53 -2.19 -7.75 9.04
C LYS A 53 -3.17 -7.02 9.95
N PHE A 54 -4.16 -6.36 9.37
CA PHE A 54 -5.15 -5.55 10.08
C PHE A 54 -6.45 -6.31 10.40
N LYS A 55 -6.57 -7.57 9.95
CA LYS A 55 -7.78 -8.41 10.11
C LYS A 55 -9.05 -7.74 9.55
N ILE A 56 -8.88 -6.99 8.46
CA ILE A 56 -9.96 -6.32 7.73
C ILE A 56 -10.29 -7.06 6.44
N LYS A 57 -11.41 -6.68 5.82
CA LYS A 57 -11.83 -7.19 4.52
C LYS A 57 -12.17 -6.05 3.59
N ILE A 58 -11.32 -5.80 2.61
CA ILE A 58 -11.47 -4.72 1.65
C ILE A 58 -12.06 -5.32 0.37
N PRO A 59 -13.26 -4.88 -0.06
CA PRO A 59 -13.85 -5.41 -1.28
C PRO A 59 -13.01 -5.00 -2.50
N PRO A 60 -12.88 -5.87 -3.52
CA PRO A 60 -12.08 -5.58 -4.72
C PRO A 60 -12.58 -4.35 -5.49
N SER A 61 -13.87 -4.01 -5.38
CA SER A 61 -14.43 -2.78 -5.94
C SER A 61 -13.86 -1.49 -5.33
N LYS A 62 -13.28 -1.58 -4.12
CA LYS A 62 -12.58 -0.48 -3.43
C LYS A 62 -11.06 -0.56 -3.61
N ALA A 63 -10.53 -1.75 -3.84
CA ALA A 63 -9.11 -1.97 -4.13
C ALA A 63 -8.78 -1.67 -5.59
N THR A 64 -8.93 -0.40 -5.97
CA THR A 64 -8.60 0.08 -7.31
C THR A 64 -7.13 0.51 -7.38
N PRO A 65 -6.52 0.53 -8.59
CA PRO A 65 -5.18 1.06 -8.79
C PRO A 65 -5.03 2.47 -8.21
N GLU A 66 -6.06 3.32 -8.36
CA GLU A 66 -6.06 4.67 -7.81
C GLU A 66 -5.96 4.69 -6.27
N ALA A 67 -6.59 3.75 -5.57
CA ALA A 67 -6.55 3.65 -4.11
C ALA A 67 -5.22 3.05 -3.62
N PHE A 68 -4.56 2.25 -4.46
CA PHE A 68 -3.25 1.65 -4.20
C PHE A 68 -2.08 2.43 -4.79
N ASP A 69 -2.36 3.56 -5.43
CA ASP A 69 -1.36 4.34 -6.14
C ASP A 69 -0.38 5.04 -5.20
N SER A 70 -0.65 5.18 -3.91
CA SER A 70 0.29 5.79 -2.97
C SER A 70 0.07 5.26 -1.56
N VAL A 71 1.11 5.32 -0.73
CA VAL A 71 1.05 4.84 0.65
C VAL A 71 -0.03 5.59 1.44
N ASN A 72 -0.15 6.91 1.28
CA ASN A 72 -1.20 7.69 1.94
C ASN A 72 -2.62 7.20 1.60
N LYS A 73 -2.89 6.89 0.32
CA LYS A 73 -4.21 6.40 -0.11
C LYS A 73 -4.51 5.00 0.41
N ILE A 74 -3.52 4.11 0.41
CA ILE A 74 -3.65 2.76 0.97
C ILE A 74 -4.07 2.85 2.43
N ILE A 75 -3.51 3.79 3.16
CA ILE A 75 -3.72 3.91 4.61
C ILE A 75 -5.05 4.57 4.90
N ALA A 76 -5.41 5.60 4.14
CA ALA A 76 -6.76 6.15 4.18
C ALA A 76 -7.83 5.09 3.84
N LEU A 77 -7.50 4.11 2.99
CA LEU A 77 -8.37 2.97 2.71
C LEU A 77 -8.43 2.03 3.92
N VAL A 78 -7.29 1.60 4.46
CA VAL A 78 -7.24 0.71 5.64
C VAL A 78 -7.96 1.32 6.84
N ASP A 79 -7.73 2.60 7.11
CA ASP A 79 -8.32 3.36 8.22
C ASP A 79 -9.86 3.34 8.17
N GLN A 80 -10.47 3.41 6.98
CA GLN A 80 -11.92 3.28 6.80
C GLN A 80 -12.49 1.92 7.22
N PHE A 81 -11.68 0.88 7.34
CA PHE A 81 -12.10 -0.47 7.75
C PHE A 81 -11.56 -0.88 9.13
N THR A 82 -10.55 -0.17 9.66
CA THR A 82 -9.99 -0.43 11.00
C THR A 82 -10.54 0.49 12.09
N GLY A 83 -11.17 1.61 11.71
CA GLY A 83 -11.78 2.59 12.62
C GLY A 83 -13.10 2.16 13.24
#